data_AF-A0A423KEZ3-F1
#
_entry.id   AF-A0A423KEZ3-F1
#
_cell.length_a   1.000
_cell.length_b   1.000
_cell.length_c   1.000
_cell.angle_alpha   90.00
_cell.angle_beta   90.00
_cell.angle_gamma   90.00
#
_symmetry.space_group_name_H-M   'P 1'
#
loop_
_entity.id
_entity.type
_entity.pdbx_description
1 polymer ?
#
loop_
_entity_poly.entity_id
_entity_poly.type
_entity_poly.pdbx_seq_one_letter_code
_entity_poly.pdbx_strand_id
1 'polypeptide(L)'
;MFKATPNPPKTDSFSATLDAKKFREAADRALDHYLKPNAHHLRAPQDRAMKMFAVAPEANARAITIQTYETFSSVSILLLDLAESLDNKPRHLAMAIYQLSEMGLLLVEKSLENEPAVSGV
;
A
#
# COMPACT_ATOMS: atom_id res chain seq x y z
N MET A 1 70.32 -6.03 -38.19
CA MET A 1 68.96 -6.59 -38.00
C MET A 1 67.95 -5.48 -38.25
N PHE A 2 67.23 -5.53 -39.37
CA PHE A 2 66.18 -4.56 -39.71
C PHE A 2 64.83 -5.12 -39.26
N LYS A 3 64.14 -4.43 -38.35
CA LYS A 3 62.74 -4.73 -38.05
C LYS A 3 61.89 -4.03 -39.11
N ALA A 4 61.30 -4.79 -40.02
CA ALA A 4 60.29 -4.28 -40.93
C ALA A 4 59.12 -3.73 -40.09
N THR A 5 58.84 -2.44 -40.21
CA THR A 5 57.71 -1.79 -39.57
C THR A 5 56.42 -2.30 -40.23
N PRO A 6 55.50 -2.96 -39.52
CA PRO A 6 54.22 -3.33 -40.11
C PRO A 6 53.43 -2.06 -40.39
N ASN A 7 52.93 -1.90 -41.62
CA ASN A 7 52.01 -0.82 -41.97
C ASN A 7 50.80 -0.84 -41.02
N PRO A 8 50.28 0.34 -40.60
CA PRO A 8 49.08 0.40 -39.80
C PRO A 8 47.91 -0.23 -40.59
N PRO A 9 47.03 -1.00 -39.92
CA PRO A 9 45.85 -1.55 -40.57
C PRO A 9 45.01 -0.39 -41.11
N LYS A 10 44.46 -0.58 -42.31
CA LYS A 10 43.52 0.38 -42.91
C LYS A 10 42.44 0.67 -41.89
N THR A 11 42.30 1.93 -41.52
CA THR A 11 41.16 2.40 -40.76
C THR A 11 39.97 2.23 -41.68
N ASP A 12 39.28 1.09 -41.58
CA ASP A 12 37.92 1.02 -42.05
C ASP A 12 37.20 2.06 -41.22
N SER A 13 37.03 3.25 -41.81
CA SER A 13 36.10 4.22 -41.30
C SER A 13 34.78 3.47 -41.29
N PHE A 14 34.38 2.96 -40.14
CA PHE A 14 33.02 2.54 -39.88
C PHE A 14 32.17 3.81 -39.95
N SER A 15 32.04 4.36 -41.15
CA SER A 15 30.84 5.06 -41.56
C SER A 15 29.78 3.96 -41.71
N ALA A 16 29.46 3.30 -40.60
CA ALA A 16 28.11 2.84 -40.39
C ALA A 16 27.29 4.08 -40.65
N THR A 17 26.54 4.13 -41.74
CA THR A 17 25.65 5.24 -42.04
C THR A 17 24.74 5.34 -40.83
N LEU A 18 25.08 6.25 -39.92
CA LEU A 18 24.42 6.39 -38.64
C LEU A 18 23.03 6.88 -39.01
N ASP A 19 22.07 5.96 -38.97
CA ASP A 19 20.70 6.27 -39.31
C ASP A 19 20.20 7.21 -38.21
N ALA A 20 20.31 8.52 -38.46
CA ALA A 20 20.06 9.57 -37.48
C ALA A 20 18.66 9.44 -36.87
N LYS A 21 17.73 8.83 -37.62
CA LYS A 21 16.39 8.48 -37.15
C LYS A 21 16.43 7.45 -36.02
N LYS A 22 17.26 6.41 -36.12
CA LYS A 22 17.43 5.40 -35.06
C LYS A 22 18.10 5.99 -33.82
N PHE A 23 19.05 6.91 -33.99
CA PHE A 23 19.64 7.63 -32.85
C PHE A 23 18.63 8.51 -32.15
N ARG A 24 17.82 9.26 -32.92
CA ARG A 24 16.77 10.09 -32.34
C ARG A 24 15.74 9.24 -31.60
N GLU A 25 15.32 8.13 -32.19
CA GLU A 25 14.38 7.21 -31.56
C GLU A 25 14.95 6.53 -30.30
N ALA A 26 16.23 6.17 -30.30
CA ALA A 26 16.91 5.62 -29.13
C ALA A 26 17.06 6.67 -28.02
N ALA A 27 17.37 7.92 -28.39
CA ALA A 27 17.46 9.05 -27.47
C ALA A 27 16.09 9.38 -26.86
N ASP A 28 15.03 9.42 -27.68
CA ASP A 28 13.67 9.65 -27.23
C ASP A 28 13.20 8.51 -26.31
N ARG A 29 13.54 7.25 -26.61
CA ARG A 29 13.28 6.10 -25.72
C ARG A 29 14.01 6.21 -24.38
N ALA A 30 15.28 6.62 -24.39
CA ALA A 30 16.06 6.81 -23.18
C ALA A 30 15.46 7.94 -22.33
N LEU A 31 15.14 9.09 -22.96
CA LEU A 31 14.47 10.21 -22.31
C LEU A 31 13.13 9.79 -21.72
N ASP A 32 12.28 9.10 -22.48
CA ASP A 32 10.99 8.62 -22.00
C ASP A 32 11.12 7.67 -20.81
N HIS A 33 12.09 6.76 -20.84
CA HIS A 33 12.33 5.80 -19.76
C HIS A 33 12.67 6.48 -18.42
N TYR A 34 13.37 7.63 -18.45
CA TYR A 34 13.78 8.35 -17.25
C TYR A 34 12.86 9.52 -16.88
N LEU A 35 12.25 10.18 -17.86
CA LEU A 35 11.47 11.41 -17.66
C LEU A 35 9.96 11.20 -17.57
N LYS A 36 9.43 10.06 -18.05
CA LYS A 36 8.02 9.72 -17.85
C LYS A 36 7.94 8.79 -16.64
N PRO A 37 7.48 9.27 -15.47
CA PRO A 37 7.29 8.40 -14.34
C PRO A 37 6.21 7.39 -14.74
N ASN A 38 6.58 6.11 -14.81
CA ASN A 38 5.59 5.05 -14.88
C ASN A 38 4.69 5.21 -13.65
N ALA A 39 3.43 5.63 -13.85
CA ALA A 39 2.46 5.84 -12.77
C ALA A 39 2.28 4.59 -11.89
N HIS A 40 2.66 3.41 -12.39
CA HIS A 40 2.64 2.15 -11.67
C HIS A 40 3.87 1.92 -10.76
N HIS A 41 5.00 2.60 -10.97
CA HIS A 41 6.22 2.46 -10.15
C HIS A 41 6.39 3.57 -9.10
N LEU A 42 5.63 4.66 -9.20
CA LEU A 42 5.58 5.70 -8.16
C LEU A 42 4.78 5.31 -6.91
N ARG A 43 4.10 4.16 -6.90
CA ARG A 43 3.58 3.61 -5.64
C ARG A 43 4.74 2.94 -4.90
N ALA A 44 5.53 3.80 -4.26
CA ALA A 44 6.78 3.47 -3.59
C ALA A 44 6.66 2.23 -2.67
N PRO A 45 7.74 1.44 -2.50
CA PRO A 45 7.84 0.39 -1.49
C PRO A 45 7.67 0.91 -0.04
N GLN A 46 7.75 2.23 0.17
CA GLN A 46 7.57 2.86 1.49
C GLN A 46 6.12 2.85 1.98
N ASP A 47 5.12 2.79 1.09
CA ASP A 47 3.71 2.69 1.46
C ASP A 47 3.36 1.30 2.04
N ARG A 48 4.28 0.32 1.88
CA ARG A 48 4.19 -1.01 2.47
C ARG A 48 4.77 -1.08 3.89
N ALA A 49 5.63 -0.14 4.27
CA ALA A 49 6.33 -0.16 5.56
C ALA A 49 5.41 0.13 6.76
N MET A 50 4.18 0.61 6.54
CA MET A 50 3.21 0.92 7.60
C MET A 50 2.03 -0.05 7.68
N LYS A 51 1.95 -1.08 6.81
CA LYS A 51 0.86 -2.07 6.85
C LYS A 51 1.19 -3.21 7.81
N MET A 52 1.11 -2.91 9.11
CA MET A 52 1.28 -3.92 10.17
C MET A 52 0.06 -4.85 10.28
N PHE A 53 -1.13 -4.36 9.90
CA PHE A 53 -2.38 -5.11 9.97
C PHE A 53 -3.07 -5.14 8.59
N ALA A 54 -3.70 -6.27 8.28
CA ALA A 54 -4.53 -6.45 7.09
C ALA A 54 -5.69 -7.41 7.41
N VAL A 55 -6.83 -7.19 6.77
CA VAL A 55 -7.92 -8.18 6.77
C VAL A 55 -7.55 -9.27 5.77
N ALA A 56 -7.57 -10.54 6.20
CA ALA A 56 -7.27 -11.65 5.31
C ALA A 56 -8.32 -11.72 4.19
N PRO A 57 -7.92 -11.84 2.91
CA PRO A 57 -8.86 -11.88 1.78
C PRO A 57 -9.87 -13.02 1.87
N GLU A 58 -9.46 -14.15 2.46
CA GLU A 58 -10.26 -15.35 2.63
C GLU A 58 -11.06 -15.37 3.95
N ALA A 59 -11.01 -14.28 4.73
CA ALA A 59 -11.71 -14.22 6.01
C ALA A 59 -13.23 -14.23 5.79
N ASN A 60 -13.91 -15.12 6.52
CA ASN A 60 -15.37 -15.18 6.55
C ASN A 60 -15.93 -13.84 7.05
N ALA A 61 -16.96 -13.31 6.38
CA ALA A 61 -17.68 -12.11 6.79
C ALA A 61 -18.13 -12.18 8.26
N ARG A 62 -18.66 -13.33 8.72
CA ARG A 62 -19.00 -13.53 10.14
C ARG A 62 -17.80 -13.34 11.06
N ALA A 63 -16.65 -13.91 10.70
CA ALA A 63 -15.43 -13.81 11.51
C ALA A 63 -14.92 -12.36 11.56
N ILE A 64 -15.00 -11.63 10.44
CA ILE A 64 -14.65 -10.20 10.39
C ILE A 64 -15.59 -9.40 11.33
N THR A 65 -16.90 -9.67 11.29
CA THR A 65 -17.88 -8.99 12.12
C THR A 65 -17.70 -9.29 13.61
N ILE A 66 -17.42 -10.55 13.98
CA ILE A 66 -17.08 -10.93 15.37
C ILE A 66 -15.81 -10.23 15.83
N GLN A 67 -14.74 -10.25 15.02
CA GLN A 67 -13.49 -9.57 15.36
C GLN A 67 -13.71 -8.05 15.52
N THR A 68 -14.60 -7.48 14.71
CA THR A 68 -15.00 -6.07 14.81
C THR A 68 -15.71 -5.81 16.14
N TYR A 69 -16.68 -6.65 16.51
CA TYR A 69 -17.38 -6.59 17.80
C TYR A 69 -16.39 -6.60 18.98
N GLU A 70 -15.49 -7.58 19.00
CA GLU A 70 -14.47 -7.72 20.06
C GLU A 70 -13.54 -6.51 20.13
N THR A 71 -13.18 -5.95 18.97
CA THR A 71 -12.34 -4.74 18.89
C THR A 71 -13.06 -3.53 19.49
N PHE A 72 -14.31 -3.28 19.09
CA PHE A 72 -15.09 -2.17 19.64
C PHE A 72 -15.34 -2.35 21.14
N SER A 73 -15.65 -3.57 21.60
CA SER A 73 -15.84 -3.87 23.01
C SER A 73 -14.56 -3.59 23.83
N SER A 74 -13.41 -4.00 23.31
CA SER A 74 -12.10 -3.70 23.92
C SER A 74 -11.85 -2.19 24.01
N VAL A 75 -12.14 -1.46 22.93
CA VAL A 75 -12.02 0.00 22.89
C VAL A 75 -12.95 0.66 23.91
N SER A 76 -14.21 0.21 24.03
CA SER A 76 -15.17 0.72 25.01
C SER A 76 -14.64 0.57 26.44
N ILE A 77 -14.10 -0.61 26.80
CA ILE A 77 -13.51 -0.86 28.13
C ILE A 77 -12.33 0.08 28.39
N LEU A 78 -11.41 0.22 27.42
CA LEU A 78 -10.24 1.08 27.55
C LEU A 78 -10.62 2.57 27.66
N LEU A 79 -11.68 3.00 26.98
CA LEU A 79 -12.16 4.38 27.06
C LEU A 79 -12.80 4.69 28.41
N LEU A 80 -13.50 3.74 29.02
CA LEU A 80 -14.03 3.89 30.37
C LEU A 80 -12.90 3.97 31.40
N ASP A 81 -11.94 3.05 31.35
CA ASP A 81 -10.75 3.07 32.21
C ASP A 81 -9.96 4.39 32.05
N LEU A 82 -9.75 4.83 30.82
CA LEU A 82 -9.12 6.12 30.54
C LEU A 82 -9.95 7.28 31.13
N ALA A 83 -11.27 7.28 30.96
CA ALA A 83 -12.14 8.33 31.46
C ALA A 83 -12.12 8.44 33.00
N GLU A 84 -11.87 7.34 33.72
CA GLU A 84 -11.69 7.37 35.17
C GLU A 84 -10.46 8.20 35.59
N SER A 85 -9.39 8.16 34.80
CA SER A 85 -8.12 8.87 35.05
C SER A 85 -8.10 10.34 34.58
N LEU A 86 -9.12 10.78 33.83
CA LEU A 86 -9.19 12.13 33.24
C LEU A 86 -10.21 13.00 33.95
N ASP A 87 -10.09 14.32 33.89
CA ASP A 87 -11.09 15.24 34.45
C ASP A 87 -11.61 16.26 33.43
N ASN A 88 -12.77 16.85 33.72
CA ASN A 88 -13.38 17.92 32.95
C ASN A 88 -13.49 17.60 31.43
N LYS A 89 -12.99 18.50 30.58
CA LYS A 89 -13.12 18.42 29.13
C LYS A 89 -12.50 17.14 28.52
N PRO A 90 -11.27 16.71 28.85
CA PRO A 90 -10.73 15.42 28.41
C PRO A 90 -11.60 14.22 28.75
N ARG A 91 -12.16 14.16 29.97
CA ARG A 91 -13.09 13.09 30.37
C ARG A 91 -14.32 13.07 29.47
N HIS A 92 -14.92 14.24 29.21
CA HIS A 92 -16.08 14.34 28.33
C HIS A 92 -15.77 13.91 26.89
N LEU A 93 -14.57 14.21 26.38
CA LEU A 93 -14.12 13.74 25.07
C LEU A 93 -13.99 12.21 25.04
N ALA A 94 -13.37 11.60 26.06
CA ALA A 94 -13.28 10.15 26.18
C ALA A 94 -14.67 9.49 26.22
N MET A 95 -15.60 10.05 27.00
CA MET A 95 -16.98 9.58 27.06
C MET A 95 -17.74 9.73 25.74
N ALA A 96 -17.47 10.78 24.97
CA ALA A 96 -18.07 10.95 23.63
C ALA A 96 -17.56 9.88 22.64
N ILE A 97 -16.26 9.56 22.68
CA ILE A 97 -15.70 8.47 21.86
C ILE A 97 -16.30 7.13 22.30
N TYR A 98 -16.43 6.89 23.61
CA TYR A 98 -17.08 5.69 24.15
C TYR A 98 -18.50 5.55 23.58
N GLN A 99 -19.29 6.62 23.61
CA GLN A 99 -20.66 6.59 23.09
C GLN A 99 -20.70 6.28 21.58
N LEU A 100 -19.75 6.80 20.79
CA LEU A 100 -19.63 6.46 19.37
C LEU A 100 -19.23 4.99 19.16
N SER A 101 -18.36 4.43 20.01
CA SER A 101 -18.01 3.01 20.00
C SER A 101 -19.21 2.12 20.30
N GLU A 102 -20.03 2.48 21.29
CA GLU A 102 -21.28 1.76 21.61
C GLU A 102 -22.27 1.79 20.45
N MET A 103 -22.41 2.93 19.76
CA MET A 103 -23.21 3.00 18.53
C MET A 103 -22.67 2.07 17.42
N GLY A 104 -21.34 1.96 17.31
CA GLY A 104 -20.69 1.01 16.41
C GLY A 104 -21.02 -0.45 16.76
N LEU A 105 -20.98 -0.81 18.05
CA LEU A 105 -21.36 -2.14 18.52
C LEU A 105 -22.79 -2.49 18.14
N LEU A 106 -23.76 -1.59 18.34
CA LEU A 106 -25.16 -1.84 17.96
C LEU A 106 -25.32 -2.14 16.46
N LEU A 107 -24.56 -1.46 15.60
CA LEU A 107 -24.58 -1.72 14.15
C LEU A 107 -23.97 -3.09 13.81
N VAL A 108 -22.90 -3.48 14.51
CA VAL A 108 -22.21 -4.77 14.34
C VAL A 108 -23.09 -5.92 14.83
N GLU A 109 -23.70 -5.79 16.01
CA GLU A 109 -24.68 -6.74 16.56
C GLU A 109 -25.83 -6.92 15.57
N LYS A 110 -26.37 -5.82 15.05
CA LYS A 110 -27.44 -5.89 14.06
C LYS A 110 -27.01 -6.60 12.78
N SER A 111 -25.77 -6.41 12.34
CA SER A 111 -25.22 -7.10 11.18
C SER A 111 -25.08 -8.61 11.41
N LEU A 112 -24.76 -9.06 12.63
CA LEU A 112 -24.67 -10.48 12.98
C LEU A 112 -26.04 -11.16 12.98
N GLU A 113 -27.06 -10.48 13.51
CA GLU A 113 -28.45 -10.98 13.52
C GLU A 113 -29.02 -11.19 12.11
N ASN A 114 -28.60 -10.35 11.15
CA ASN A 114 -29.12 -10.37 9.78
C ASN A 114 -28.41 -11.41 8.89
N GLU A 115 -27.38 -12.11 9.38
CA GLU A 115 -26.74 -13.15 8.59
C GLU A 115 -27.61 -14.42 8.61
N PRO A 116 -28.00 -14.97 7.44
CA PRO A 116 -28.88 -16.13 7.40
C PRO A 116 -28.26 -17.28 8.19
N ALA A 117 -29.08 -17.89 9.06
CA ALA A 117 -28.71 -19.15 9.70
C ALA A 117 -28.30 -20.12 8.59
N VAL A 118 -27.04 -20.53 8.61
CA VAL A 118 -26.51 -21.53 7.68
C VAL A 118 -27.50 -22.70 7.69
N SER A 119 -28.20 -22.92 6.57
CA SER A 119 -29.01 -24.12 6.40
C SER A 119 -28.04 -25.29 6.43
N GLY A 120 -28.00 -26.00 7.56
CA GLY A 120 -27.23 -27.23 7.68
C GLY A 120 -27.63 -28.18 6.56
N VAL A 121 -26.62 -28.62 5.82
CA VAL A 121 -26.67 -29.80 4.94
C VAL A 121 -26.51 -31.04 5.81
#